data_AF-A0A432IW06-F1
#
_entry.id   AF-A0A432IW06-F1
#
_cell.length_a   1.000
_cell.length_b   1.000
_cell.length_c   1.000
_cell.angle_alpha   90.00
_cell.angle_beta   90.00
_cell.angle_gamma   90.00
#
_symmetry.space_group_name_H-M   'P 1'
#
loop_
_entity.id
_entity.type
_entity.pdbx_description
1 polymer ?
#
loop_
_entity_poly.entity_id
_entity_poly.type
_entity_poly.pdbx_seq_one_letter_code
_entity_poly.pdbx_strand_id
1 'polypeptide(L)' 'MKNNETGFLIEKSDHQTLIEKLELLLNDFPKANSLGKAGKEFVSSNFSWKIIAKNFVNIANEYAN' A
#
# COMPACT_ATOMS: atom_id res chain seq x y z
N MET A 1 -2.06 4.26 1.52
CA MET A 1 -2.72 3.04 0.98
C MET A 1 -4.17 3.39 0.73
N LYS A 2 -4.81 2.81 -0.27
CA LYS A 2 -6.25 2.97 -0.51
C LYS A 2 -6.95 1.62 -0.41
N ASN A 3 -7.94 1.53 0.48
CA ASN A 3 -8.72 0.32 0.68
C ASN A 3 -9.45 -0.07 -0.63
N ASN A 4 -9.50 -1.37 -0.93
CA ASN A 4 -10.05 -1.97 -2.15
C ASN A 4 -9.36 -1.58 -3.48
N GLU A 5 -8.40 -0.65 -3.48
CA GLU A 5 -7.64 -0.26 -4.69
C GLU A 5 -6.22 -0.84 -4.67
N THR A 6 -5.51 -0.69 -3.55
CA THR A 6 -4.09 -1.13 -3.41
C THR A 6 -3.94 -2.32 -2.47
N GLY A 7 -5.04 -2.85 -1.95
CA GLY A 7 -5.12 -3.89 -0.93
C GLY A 7 -6.39 -3.75 -0.09
N PHE A 8 -6.54 -4.58 0.95
CA PHE A 8 -7.66 -4.52 1.88
C PHE A 8 -7.22 -3.97 3.23
N LEU A 9 -8.05 -3.09 3.80
CA LEU A 9 -7.96 -2.68 5.20
C LEU A 9 -8.94 -3.53 6.01
N ILE A 10 -8.45 -4.13 7.10
CA ILE A 10 -9.21 -5.03 7.96
C ILE A 10 -9.04 -4.52 9.39
N GLU A 11 -10.14 -4.54 10.16
CA GLU A 11 -10.12 -4.14 11.56
C GLU A 11 -9.27 -5.12 12.39
N LYS A 12 -8.64 -4.58 13.43
CA LYS A 12 -7.82 -5.40 14.33
C LYS A 12 -8.70 -6.47 14.98
N SER A 13 -8.21 -7.70 15.01
CA SER A 13 -8.91 -8.88 15.55
C SER A 13 -10.15 -9.33 14.78
N ASP A 14 -10.45 -8.76 13.61
CA ASP A 14 -11.49 -9.27 12.71
C ASP A 14 -10.93 -10.43 11.86
N HIS A 15 -10.87 -11.59 12.49
CA HIS A 15 -10.38 -12.81 11.85
C HIS A 15 -11.29 -13.27 10.72
N GLN A 16 -12.60 -13.02 10.83
CA GLN A 16 -13.58 -13.47 9.84
C GLN A 16 -13.38 -12.72 8.52
N THR A 17 -13.32 -11.39 8.56
CA THR A 17 -13.04 -10.60 7.37
C THR A 17 -11.67 -10.92 6.77
N LEU A 18 -10.65 -11.18 7.61
CA LEU A 18 -9.33 -11.58 7.11
C LEU A 18 -9.38 -12.87 6.29
N ILE A 19 -10.05 -13.91 6.80
CA ILE A 19 -10.23 -15.18 6.10
C ILE A 19 -10.96 -14.93 4.76
N GLU A 20 -12.06 -14.19 4.78
CA GLU A 20 -12.83 -13.89 3.57
C GLU A 20 -12.00 -13.15 2.50
N LYS A 21 -11.16 -12.18 2.89
CA LYS A 21 -10.30 -11.47 1.93
C LYS A 21 -9.19 -12.35 1.38
N LEU A 22 -8.63 -13.25 2.19
CA LEU A 22 -7.63 -14.20 1.73
C LEU A 22 -8.24 -15.20 0.74
N GLU A 23 -9.40 -15.78 1.07
CA GLU A 23 -10.13 -16.69 0.18
C GLU A 23 -10.48 -16.03 -1.14
N LEU A 24 -10.96 -14.78 -1.12
CA LEU A 24 -11.22 -14.00 -2.32
C LEU A 24 -9.96 -13.88 -3.21
N LEU A 25 -8.81 -13.55 -2.63
CA LEU A 25 -7.56 -13.38 -3.40
C LEU A 25 -7.01 -14.69 -3.95
N LEU A 26 -7.16 -15.78 -3.21
CA LEU A 26 -6.71 -17.12 -3.63
C LEU A 26 -7.59 -17.68 -4.75
N ASN A 27 -8.87 -17.33 -4.75
CA ASN A 27 -9.84 -17.84 -5.73
C ASN A 27 -10.05 -16.92 -6.94
N ASP A 28 -9.70 -15.63 -6.86
CA ASP A 28 -9.83 -14.64 -7.95
C ASP A 28 -8.46 -14.08 -8.35
N PHE A 29 -7.72 -14.84 -9.17
CA PHE A 29 -6.39 -14.47 -9.65
C PHE A 29 -6.34 -13.12 -10.39
N PRO A 30 -7.27 -12.80 -11.32
CA PRO A 30 -7.31 -11.48 -11.96
C PRO A 30 -7.38 -10.34 -10.94
N LYS A 31 -8.23 -10.47 -9.92
CA LYS A 31 -8.35 -9.46 -8.86
C LYS A 31 -7.08 -9.37 -8.01
N ALA A 32 -6.50 -10.51 -7.63
CA ALA A 32 -5.23 -10.54 -6.89
C ALA A 32 -4.10 -9.84 -7.67
N ASN A 33 -3.97 -10.12 -8.97
CA ASN A 33 -2.98 -9.49 -9.83
C ASN A 33 -3.20 -7.98 -10.00
N SER A 34 -4.46 -7.55 -10.15
CA SER A 34 -4.83 -6.14 -10.23
C SER A 34 -4.44 -5.38 -8.96
N LEU A 35 -4.85 -5.89 -7.79
CA LEU A 35 -4.50 -5.31 -6.49
C LEU A 35 -2.98 -5.31 -6.25
N GLY A 36 -2.28 -6.38 -6.62
CA GLY A 36 -0.82 -6.48 -6.50
C GLY A 36 -0.08 -5.44 -7.34
N LYS A 37 -0.50 -5.24 -8.59
CA LYS A 37 0.06 -4.20 -9.47
C LYS A 37 -0.19 -2.80 -8.91
N ALA A 38 -1.42 -2.50 -8.53
CA ALA A 38 -1.79 -1.22 -7.94
C ALA A 38 -1.03 -0.95 -6.62
N GLY A 39 -0.87 -1.96 -5.77
CA GLY A 39 -0.08 -1.88 -4.55
C GLY A 39 1.40 -1.58 -4.80
N LYS A 40 2.03 -2.29 -5.75
CA LYS A 40 3.42 -2.05 -6.15
C LYS A 40 3.62 -0.62 -6.66
N GLU A 41 2.73 -0.15 -7.52
CA GLU A 41 2.80 1.19 -8.09
C GLU A 41 2.63 2.26 -7.02
N PHE A 42 1.66 2.09 -6.12
CA PHE A 42 1.46 2.99 -4.98
C PHE A 42 2.72 3.12 -4.11
N VAL A 43 3.36 2.01 -3.74
CA VAL A 43 4.58 2.03 -2.93
C VAL A 43 5.73 2.68 -3.69
N SER A 44 5.95 2.30 -4.95
CA SER A 44 7.07 2.80 -5.75
C SER A 44 6.98 4.30 -6.02
N SER A 45 5.77 4.81 -6.24
CA SER A 45 5.50 6.21 -6.59
C SER A 45 5.36 7.14 -5.38
N ASN A 46 5.29 6.63 -4.15
CA ASN A 46 5.13 7.47 -2.95
C ASN A 46 6.19 7.23 -1.88
N PHE A 47 6.72 6.01 -1.79
CA PHE A 47 7.59 5.56 -0.69
C PHE A 47 8.91 4.95 -1.16
N SER A 48 9.34 5.24 -2.40
CA SER A 48 10.68 4.83 -2.83
C SER A 48 11.78 5.64 -2.12
N TRP A 49 12.97 5.06 -1.98
CA TRP A 49 14.14 5.74 -1.40
C TRP A 49 14.43 7.10 -2.06
N LYS A 50 14.26 7.20 -3.38
CA LYS A 50 14.42 8.45 -4.12
C LYS A 50 13.45 9.54 -3.62
N ILE A 51 12.20 9.18 -3.38
CA ILE A 51 11.17 10.11 -2.89
C ILE A 51 11.44 10.47 -1.43
N ILE A 52 11.71 9.46 -0.59
CA ILE A 52 11.96 9.66 0.84
C ILE A 52 13.18 10.56 1.06
N ALA A 53 14.31 10.26 0.41
CA ALA A 53 15.53 11.05 0.55
C ALA A 53 15.35 12.49 0.08
N LYS A 54 14.67 12.70 -1.06
CA LYS A 54 14.35 14.04 -1.56
C LYS A 54 13.49 14.82 -0.56
N ASN A 55 12.43 14.21 -0.05
CA ASN A 55 11.54 14.85 0.91
C ASN A 55 12.28 15.18 2.22
N PHE A 56 13.13 14.27 2.70
CA PHE A 56 13.95 14.48 3.87
C PHE A 56 14.86 15.70 3.73
N VAL A 57 15.61 15.81 2.62
CA VAL A 57 16.48 16.96 2.34
C VAL A 57 15.67 18.26 2.27
N ASN A 58 14.52 18.26 1.61
CA ASN A 58 13.65 19.43 1.52
C ASN A 58 13.20 19.91 2.91
N ILE A 59 12.71 19.00 3.74
CA ILE A 59 12.28 19.31 5.12
C ILE A 59 13.46 19.81 5.95
N ALA A 60 14.61 19.14 5.88
CA ALA A 60 15.80 19.56 6.62
C ALA A 60 16.22 20.99 6.23
N ASN A 61 16.21 21.33 4.94
CA ASN A 61 16.55 22.68 4.46
C ASN A 61 15.52 23.74 4.85
N GLU A 62 14.23 23.38 4.97
CA GLU A 62 13.16 24.29 5.40
C GLU A 62 13.34 24.74 6.86
N TYR A 63 13.83 23.84 7.72
CA TYR A 63 13.97 24.11 9.17
C TYR A 63 15.40 24.43 9.63
N ALA A 64 16.41 24.22 8.78
CA ALA A 64 17.81 24.53 9.10
C ALA A 64 18.23 25.96 8.73
N ASN A 65 17.44 26.67 7.92
CA ASN A 65 17.61 28.08 7.58
C ASN A 65 16.64 28.95 8.37
#